data_AF-D1YK14-F1
#
_entry.id   AF-D1YK14-F1
#
_cell.length_a   1.000
_cell.length_b   1.000
_cell.length_c   1.000
_cell.angle_alpha   90.00
_cell.angle_beta   90.00
_cell.angle_gamma   90.00
#
_symmetry.space_group_name_H-M   'P 1'
#
loop_
_entity.id
_entity.type
_entity.pdbx_description
1 polymer ?
#
loop_
_entity_poly.entity_id
_entity_poly.type
_entity_poly.pdbx_seq_one_letter_code
_entity_poly.pdbx_strand_id
1 'polypeptide(L)' 'MSGRPILLADEATSALDPNLSLAIHETLLKNPHVAVIEVAHKISPEEKAMFNKIIRLNLCEGKKISK' A
#
# COMPACT_ATOMS: atom_id res chain seq x y z
N MET A 1 -21.39 10.22 -0.26
CA MET A 1 -20.35 9.17 -0.12
C MET A 1 -20.88 7.91 -0.77
N SER A 2 -20.18 7.32 -1.74
CA SER A 2 -20.70 6.24 -2.60
C SER A 2 -20.83 4.87 -1.93
N GLY A 3 -20.75 4.78 -0.60
CA GLY A 3 -20.92 3.53 0.16
C GLY A 3 -19.92 2.44 -0.22
N ARG A 4 -18.73 2.80 -0.74
CA ARG A 4 -17.70 1.84 -1.17
C ARG A 4 -16.73 1.60 -0.01
N PRO A 5 -16.79 0.45 0.66
CA PRO A 5 -15.98 0.18 1.85
C PRO A 5 -14.56 -0.28 1.52
N ILE A 6 -14.19 -0.38 0.23
CA ILE A 6 -12.89 -0.89 -0.22
C ILE A 6 -12.29 0.10 -1.21
N LEU A 7 -11.04 0.51 -0.93
CA LEU A 7 -10.21 1.34 -1.79
C LEU A 7 -9.03 0.49 -2.29
N LEU A 8 -8.92 0.36 -3.61
CA LEU A 8 -7.76 -0.23 -4.28
C LEU A 8 -6.92 0.91 -4.84
N ALA A 9 -5.66 0.99 -4.42
CA ALA A 9 -4.77 2.06 -4.80
C ALA A 9 -3.49 1.47 -5.41
N ASP A 10 -3.18 1.85 -6.65
CA ASP A 10 -1.95 1.46 -7.34
C ASP A 10 -1.02 2.66 -7.36
N GLU A 11 0.12 2.56 -6.67
CA GLU A 11 1.12 3.62 -6.54
C GLU A 11 0.57 4.99 -6.11
N ALA A 12 -0.41 5.01 -5.18
CA ALA A 12 -1.19 6.19 -4.84
C ALA A 12 -0.37 7.43 -4.43
N THR A 13 0.84 7.21 -3.92
CA THR A 13 1.70 8.27 -3.40
C THR A 13 3.07 8.35 -4.06
N SER A 14 3.34 7.58 -5.12
CA SER A 14 4.67 7.50 -5.74
C SER A 14 5.16 8.82 -6.34
N ALA A 15 4.23 9.71 -6.72
CA ALA A 15 4.51 11.02 -7.30
C ALA A 15 4.34 12.19 -6.32
N LEU A 16 3.99 11.93 -5.05
CA LEU A 16 3.71 12.96 -4.06
C LEU A 16 4.93 13.25 -3.19
N ASP A 17 5.00 14.48 -2.66
CA ASP A 17 5.97 14.84 -1.62
C ASP A 17 5.77 13.93 -0.38
N PRO A 18 6.84 13.49 0.31
CA PRO A 18 6.74 12.61 1.46
C PRO A 18 5.79 13.10 2.57
N ASN A 19 5.71 14.42 2.80
CA ASN A 19 4.81 14.98 3.82
C ASN A 19 3.34 14.84 3.41
N LEU A 20 3.06 15.02 2.12
CA LEU A 20 1.71 14.90 1.57
C LEU A 20 1.27 13.42 1.49
N SER A 21 2.20 12.52 1.13
CA SER A 21 1.99 11.07 1.19
C SER A 21 1.54 10.64 2.58
N LEU A 22 2.25 11.10 3.61
CA LEU A 22 1.96 10.76 4.99
C LEU A 22 0.57 11.24 5.43
N ALA A 23 0.21 12.48 5.11
CA ALA A 23 -1.09 13.04 5.48
C ALA A 23 -2.27 12.29 4.82
N ILE A 24 -2.09 11.85 3.57
CA ILE A 24 -3.09 11.04 2.85
C ILE A 24 -3.23 9.67 3.51
N HIS A 25 -2.10 9.00 3.78
CA HIS A 25 -2.08 7.71 4.47
C HIS A 25 -2.75 7.78 5.84
N GLU A 26 -2.45 8.80 6.64
CA GLU A 26 -3.10 8.98 7.94
C GLU A 26 -4.62 9.13 7.82
N THR A 27 -5.09 9.88 6.84
CA THR A 27 -6.52 10.13 6.64
C THR A 27 -7.26 8.86 6.16
N LEU A 28 -6.64 8.10 5.26
CA LEU A 28 -7.24 6.91 4.66
C LEU A 28 -7.14 5.68 5.57
N LEU A 29 -5.96 5.42 6.16
CA LEU A 29 -5.71 4.22 6.96
C LEU A 29 -6.28 4.30 8.37
N LYS A 30 -6.43 5.50 8.95
CA LYS A 30 -7.08 5.66 10.26
C LYS A 30 -8.61 5.61 10.19
N ASN A 31 -9.20 5.55 9.00
CA ASN A 31 -10.66 5.48 8.84
C ASN A 31 -11.15 4.02 9.00
N PRO A 32 -11.85 3.67 10.10
CA PRO A 32 -12.23 2.28 10.35
C PRO A 32 -13.34 1.75 9.42
N HIS A 33 -13.94 2.61 8.60
CA HIS A 33 -15.02 2.25 7.69
C HIS A 33 -14.53 1.91 6.27
N VAL A 34 -13.21 1.98 6.03
CA VAL A 34 -12.62 1.75 4.70
C VAL A 34 -11.47 0.76 4.82
N ALA A 35 -11.52 -0.31 4.01
CA ALA A 35 -10.40 -1.19 3.78
C ALA A 35 -9.56 -0.67 2.62
N VAL A 36 -8.28 -0.39 2.86
CA VAL A 36 -7.34 0.07 1.83
C VAL A 36 -6.42 -1.09 1.45
N ILE A 37 -6.33 -1.37 0.16
CA ILE A 37 -5.33 -2.29 -0.41
C ILE A 37 -4.45 -1.46 -1.35
N GLU A 38 -3.18 -1.35 -1.01
CA GLU A 38 -2.22 -0.54 -1.74
C GLU A 38 -1.06 -1.38 -2.27
N VAL A 39 -0.68 -1.09 -3.50
CA VAL A 39 0.54 -1.60 -4.13
C VAL A 39 1.54 -0.45 -4.21
N ALA A 40 2.68 -0.60 -3.53
CA ALA A 40 3.73 0.41 -3.53
C ALA A 40 5.12 -0.22 -3.63
N HIS A 41 5.98 0.39 -4.45
CA HIS A 41 7.36 -0.04 -4.66
C HIS A 41 8.34 0.43 -3.57
N LYS A 42 8.05 1.57 -2.92
CA LYS A 42 8.83 2.13 -1.81
C LYS A 42 7.86 2.63 -0.74
N ILE A 43 7.96 2.07 0.46
CA ILE A 43 7.21 2.51 1.64
C ILE A 43 8.23 2.80 2.74
N SER A 44 8.13 3.98 3.36
CA SER A 44 8.96 4.35 4.50
C SER A 44 8.66 3.49 5.73
N PRO A 45 9.57 3.36 6.71
CA PRO A 45 9.29 2.62 7.94
C PRO A 45 8.04 3.11 8.69
N GLU A 46 7.78 4.41 8.64
CA GLU A 46 6.65 5.08 9.30
C GLU A 46 5.32 4.72 8.64
N GLU A 47 5.22 4.86 7.32
CA GLU A 47 4.03 4.46 6.56
C GLU A 47 3.75 2.96 6.72
N LYS A 48 4.80 2.14 6.72
CA LYS A 48 4.69 0.69 6.86
C LYS A 48 4.05 0.28 8.21
N ALA A 49 4.29 1.05 9.26
CA ALA A 49 3.69 0.81 10.58
C ALA A 49 2.19 1.15 10.63
N MET A 50 1.67 1.92 9.67
CA MET A 50 0.25 2.28 9.60
C MET A 50 -0.61 1.16 9.00
N PHE A 51 -0.02 0.23 8.25
CA PHE A 51 -0.75 -0.88 7.65
C PHE A 51 -0.96 -2.02 8.64
N ASN A 52 -2.20 -2.53 8.70
CA ASN A 52 -2.52 -3.69 9.54
C ASN A 52 -1.90 -4.99 9.01
N LYS A 53 -1.67 -5.08 7.70
CA LYS A 53 -1.13 -6.27 7.05
C LYS A 53 -0.23 -5.89 5.89
N ILE A 54 0.94 -6.52 5.82
CA ILE A 54 1.92 -6.31 4.76
C ILE A 54 2.11 -7.63 4.02
N ILE A 55 1.87 -7.63 2.71
CA ILE A 55 2.07 -8.79 1.84
C ILE A 55 3.27 -8.50 0.94
N ARG A 56 4.31 -9.32 1.04
CA ARG A 56 5.44 -9.28 0.11
C ARG A 56 5.18 -10.20 -1.06
N LEU A 57 4.87 -9.62 -2.22
CA LEU A 57 4.76 -10.36 -3.46
C LEU A 57 6.17 -10.55 -4.03
N ASN A 58 6.81 -11.66 -3.67
CA ASN A 58 8.00 -12.13 -4.37
C ASN A 58 7.50 -12.91 -5.59
N LEU A 59 7.85 -12.45 -6.80
CA LEU A 59 7.73 -13.31 -7.98
C LEU A 59 8.50 -14.59 -7.67
N CYS A 60 7.82 -15.74 -7.70
CA CYS A 60 8.50 -17.02 -7.67
C CYS A 60 9.41 -17.03 -8.90
N GLU A 61 10.72 -16.93 -8.71
CA GLU A 61 11.67 -17.28 -9.75
C GLU A 61 11.41 -18.75 -10.07
N GLY A 62 10.78 -19.01 -11.21
CA GLY A 62 10.64 -20.37 -11.71
C GLY A 62 12.02 -21.03 -11.64
N LYS A 63 12.11 -22.17 -10.95
CA LYS A 63 13.32 -23.00 -10.89
C LYS A 63 13.98 -22.98 -12.27
N LYS A 64 15.14 -22.32 -12.40
CA LYS A 64 16.01 -22.55 -13.56
C LYS A 64 16.40 -24.03 -13.47
N ILE A 65 15.77 -24.85 -14.30
CA ILE A 65 16.18 -26.23 -14.53
C ILE A 65 17.50 -26.10 -15.29
N SER A 66 18.63 -26.20 -14.58
CA SER A 66 19.93 -26.39 -15.21
C SER A 66 19.88 -27.71 -15.97
N LYS A 67 20.02 -27.62 -17.30
CA LYS A 67 20.27 -28.76 -18.19
C LYS A 67 21.66 -29.31 -17.96
#